data_AF-A0A376U1Z8-F1
#
_entry.id   AF-A0A376U1Z8-F1
#
_cell.length_a   1.000
_cell.length_b   1.000
_cell.length_c   1.000
_cell.angle_alpha   90.00
_cell.angle_beta   90.00
_cell.angle_gamma   90.00
#
_symmetry.space_group_name_H-M   'P 1'
#
loop_
_entity.id
_entity.type
_entity.pdbx_description
1 polymer ?
#
loop_
_entity_poly.entity_id
_entity_poly.type
_entity_poly.pdbx_seq_one_letter_code
_entity_poly.pdbx_strand_id
1 'polypeptide(L)'
;MKLPEYSQVKASPYYTDCRAFAMDVYKNDGYSKIAKTTILSMDDVKARYIVTGCVVAMGKNTVEEIKADLSAKGSSFGLISGACSSAACRVDVEQQMNAYVLGSYYAANKKFPDKMKAEF
;
A
#
# COMPACT_ATOMS: atom_id res chain seq x y z
N MET A 1 6.77 8.58 -10.91
CA MET A 1 6.77 8.10 -9.51
C MET A 1 8.16 7.62 -9.15
N LYS A 2 8.72 8.03 -8.02
CA LYS A 2 9.82 7.26 -7.42
C LYS A 2 9.28 6.66 -6.13
N LEU A 3 8.96 5.37 -6.19
CA LEU A 3 8.88 4.58 -4.97
C LEU A 3 10.30 4.41 -4.44
N PRO A 4 10.49 4.31 -3.12
CA PRO A 4 11.79 3.94 -2.60
C PRO A 4 12.19 2.57 -3.17
N GLU A 5 13.47 2.39 -3.42
CA GLU A 5 14.00 1.09 -3.78
C GLU A 5 13.68 0.10 -2.66
N TYR A 6 13.35 -1.15 -3.01
CA TYR A 6 12.91 -2.11 -1.99
C TYR A 6 14.02 -2.43 -0.97
N SER A 7 15.29 -2.24 -1.33
CA SER A 7 16.43 -2.30 -0.39
C SER A 7 16.34 -1.23 0.70
N GLN A 8 15.91 0.00 0.36
CA GLN A 8 15.70 1.08 1.32
C GLN A 8 14.50 0.78 2.23
N VAL A 9 13.44 0.17 1.67
CA VAL A 9 12.27 -0.28 2.44
C VAL A 9 12.69 -1.32 3.48
N LYS A 10 13.54 -2.28 3.11
CA LYS A 10 14.09 -3.31 4.03
C LYS A 10 14.95 -2.75 5.15
N ALA A 11 15.65 -1.64 4.90
CA ALA A 11 16.50 -0.99 5.89
C ALA A 11 15.72 -0.15 6.91
N SER A 12 14.42 0.07 6.70
CA SER A 12 13.59 0.84 7.62
C SER A 12 13.39 0.11 8.95
N PRO A 13 13.40 0.81 10.11
CA PRO A 13 13.05 0.21 11.39
C PRO A 13 11.62 -0.33 11.43
N TYR A 14 10.74 0.15 10.54
CA TYR A 14 9.34 -0.29 10.44
C TYR A 14 9.15 -1.55 9.60
N TYR A 15 10.21 -2.04 8.93
CA TYR A 15 10.10 -3.11 7.94
C TYR A 15 9.48 -4.39 8.49
N THR A 16 9.96 -4.86 9.65
CA THR A 16 9.52 -6.14 10.22
C THR A 16 8.02 -6.16 10.52
N ASP A 17 7.49 -5.08 11.11
CA ASP A 17 6.07 -4.94 11.42
C ASP A 17 5.23 -4.84 10.13
N CYS A 18 5.63 -3.97 9.20
CA CYS A 18 4.96 -3.83 7.91
C CYS A 18 4.98 -5.13 7.08
N ARG A 19 6.07 -5.89 7.15
CA ARG A 19 6.20 -7.21 6.51
C ARG A 19 5.27 -8.23 7.16
N ALA A 20 5.16 -8.24 8.49
CA ALA A 20 4.25 -9.14 9.19
C ALA A 20 2.79 -8.92 8.76
N PHE A 21 2.36 -7.65 8.68
CA PHE A 21 1.04 -7.30 8.15
C PHE A 21 0.84 -7.77 6.70
N ALA A 22 1.77 -7.46 5.80
CA ALA A 22 1.67 -7.88 4.40
C ALA A 22 1.63 -9.41 4.25
N MET A 23 2.36 -10.15 5.09
CA MET A 23 2.33 -11.61 5.10
C MET A 23 1.00 -12.18 5.60
N ASP A 24 0.32 -11.53 6.56
CA ASP A 24 -1.03 -11.91 6.97
C ASP A 24 -2.01 -11.76 5.81
N VAL A 25 -2.00 -10.60 5.13
CA VAL A 25 -2.85 -10.35 3.96
C VAL A 25 -2.55 -11.37 2.84
N TYR A 26 -1.26 -11.66 2.58
CA TYR A 26 -0.86 -12.64 1.57
C TYR A 26 -1.36 -14.04 1.89
N LYS A 27 -1.23 -14.50 3.16
CA LYS A 27 -1.72 -15.82 3.59
C LYS A 27 -3.24 -15.94 3.59
N ASN A 28 -3.94 -14.81 3.63
CA ASN A 28 -5.39 -14.73 3.53
C ASN A 28 -5.86 -14.42 2.10
N ASP A 29 -5.09 -14.85 1.08
CA ASP A 29 -5.41 -14.68 -0.35
C ASP A 29 -5.74 -13.22 -0.75
N GLY A 30 -5.05 -12.26 -0.14
CA GLY A 30 -5.22 -10.83 -0.41
C GLY A 30 -6.26 -10.13 0.48
N TYR A 31 -6.99 -10.86 1.32
CA TYR A 31 -7.97 -10.27 2.23
C TYR A 31 -7.32 -9.59 3.44
N SER A 32 -7.77 -8.36 3.75
CA SER A 32 -7.42 -7.62 4.95
C SER A 32 -8.62 -7.43 5.86
N LYS A 33 -8.52 -7.96 7.08
CA LYS A 33 -9.52 -7.74 8.15
C LYS A 33 -9.58 -6.28 8.60
N ILE A 34 -8.46 -5.57 8.55
CA ILE A 34 -8.33 -4.19 9.06
C ILE A 34 -9.07 -3.20 8.17
N ALA A 35 -8.98 -3.38 6.85
CA ALA A 35 -9.66 -2.53 5.87
C ALA A 35 -10.94 -3.17 5.29
N LYS A 36 -11.27 -4.41 5.69
CA LYS A 36 -12.39 -5.20 5.17
C LYS A 36 -12.44 -5.24 3.63
N THR A 37 -11.28 -5.39 3.02
CA THR A 37 -11.11 -5.35 1.55
C THR A 37 -10.18 -6.48 1.08
N THR A 38 -10.19 -6.75 -0.22
CA THR A 38 -9.40 -7.81 -0.84
C THR A 38 -8.56 -7.26 -1.98
N ILE A 39 -7.27 -7.61 -1.99
CA ILE A 39 -6.37 -7.43 -3.13
C ILE A 39 -6.52 -8.63 -4.06
N LEU A 40 -7.02 -8.39 -5.29
CA LEU A 40 -7.25 -9.46 -6.25
C LEU A 40 -5.93 -9.98 -6.82
N SER A 41 -5.90 -11.30 -7.11
CA SER A 41 -4.74 -11.99 -7.68
C SER A 41 -3.45 -11.67 -6.91
N MET A 42 -3.50 -11.86 -5.59
CA MET A 42 -2.41 -11.52 -4.66
C MET A 42 -1.13 -12.24 -5.05
N ASP A 43 -0.01 -11.50 -5.06
CA ASP A 43 1.31 -12.02 -5.41
C ASP A 43 2.42 -11.29 -4.61
N ASP A 44 3.67 -11.69 -4.86
CA ASP A 44 4.83 -11.12 -4.19
C ASP A 44 5.03 -9.63 -4.49
N VAL A 45 4.62 -9.16 -5.67
CA VAL A 45 4.74 -7.76 -6.07
C VAL A 45 3.77 -6.92 -5.26
N LYS A 46 2.51 -7.33 -5.20
CA LYS A 46 1.46 -6.69 -4.39
C LYS A 46 1.81 -6.75 -2.90
N ALA A 47 2.36 -7.85 -2.41
CA ALA A 47 2.86 -7.92 -1.03
C ALA A 47 3.94 -6.87 -0.75
N ARG A 48 4.89 -6.69 -1.68
CA ARG A 48 5.92 -5.65 -1.57
C ARG A 48 5.32 -4.24 -1.57
N TYR A 49 4.27 -3.99 -2.35
CA TYR A 49 3.56 -2.71 -2.33
C TYR A 49 2.88 -2.43 -0.99
N ILE A 50 2.25 -3.43 -0.36
CA ILE A 50 1.72 -3.30 1.02
C ILE A 50 2.85 -2.89 1.98
N VAL A 51 3.99 -3.60 1.95
CA VAL A 51 5.12 -3.28 2.84
C VAL A 51 5.63 -1.87 2.58
N THR A 52 5.75 -1.48 1.31
CA THR A 52 6.27 -0.17 0.91
C THR A 52 5.36 0.95 1.37
N GLY A 53 4.05 0.85 1.12
CA GLY A 53 3.07 1.85 1.58
C GLY A 53 3.09 2.00 3.10
N CYS A 54 3.12 0.88 3.82
CA CYS A 54 3.23 0.88 5.28
C CYS A 54 4.50 1.58 5.76
N VAL A 55 5.69 1.21 5.25
CA VAL A 55 6.97 1.80 5.67
C VAL A 55 7.02 3.30 5.38
N VAL A 56 6.58 3.72 4.18
CA VAL A 56 6.56 5.14 3.80
C VAL A 56 5.63 5.93 4.72
N ALA A 57 4.42 5.44 4.96
CA ALA A 57 3.45 6.10 5.82
C ALA A 57 3.89 6.13 7.30
N MET A 58 4.54 5.07 7.81
CA MET A 58 5.11 5.05 9.16
C MET A 58 6.17 6.15 9.35
N GLY A 59 6.92 6.48 8.29
CA GLY A 59 7.90 7.56 8.28
C GLY A 59 7.31 8.98 8.22
N LYS A 60 5.99 9.14 8.05
CA LYS A 60 5.32 10.46 8.03
C LYS A 60 4.88 10.89 9.42
N ASN A 61 4.88 12.19 9.68
CA ASN A 61 4.56 12.76 11.00
C ASN A 61 3.09 13.15 11.14
N THR A 62 2.37 13.35 10.04
CA THR A 62 0.95 13.74 10.05
C THR A 62 0.11 12.93 9.07
N VAL A 63 -1.22 12.96 9.27
CA VAL A 63 -2.17 12.32 8.36
C VAL A 63 -2.20 13.04 7.01
N GLU A 64 -2.00 14.35 7.00
CA GLU A 64 -1.96 15.19 5.80
C GLU A 64 -0.80 14.80 4.89
N GLU A 65 0.38 14.50 5.45
CA GLU A 65 1.52 14.00 4.68
C GLU A 65 1.25 12.63 4.07
N ILE A 66 0.53 11.75 4.77
CA ILE A 66 0.14 10.43 4.26
C ILE A 66 -0.88 10.59 3.12
N LYS A 67 -1.90 11.45 3.30
CA LYS A 67 -2.88 11.75 2.25
C LYS A 67 -2.23 12.34 1.00
N ALA A 68 -1.30 13.28 1.17
CA ALA A 68 -0.55 13.87 0.06
C ALA A 68 0.28 12.83 -0.70
N ASP A 69 0.95 11.91 0.00
CA ASP A 69 1.67 10.81 -0.63
C ASP A 69 0.73 9.86 -1.41
N LEU A 70 -0.40 9.50 -0.81
CA LEU A 70 -1.42 8.66 -1.45
C LEU A 70 -1.97 9.32 -2.73
N SER A 71 -2.28 10.61 -2.71
CA SER A 71 -2.71 11.34 -3.91
C SER A 71 -1.62 11.33 -5.00
N ALA A 72 -0.38 11.61 -4.64
CA ALA A 72 0.74 11.61 -5.59
C ALA A 72 1.00 10.22 -6.19
N LYS A 73 0.85 9.16 -5.38
CA LYS A 73 0.94 7.77 -5.85
C LYS A 73 -0.25 7.40 -6.73
N GLY A 74 -1.46 7.82 -6.35
CA GLY A 74 -2.66 7.59 -7.15
C GLY A 74 -2.55 8.18 -8.56
N SER A 75 -2.09 9.42 -8.68
CA SER A 75 -1.82 10.02 -10.00
C SER A 75 -0.79 9.23 -10.80
N SER A 76 0.27 8.74 -10.13
CA SER A 76 1.32 7.97 -10.79
C SER A 76 0.83 6.62 -11.31
N PHE A 77 0.13 5.83 -10.49
CA PHE A 77 -0.46 4.57 -10.91
C PHE A 77 -1.53 4.77 -11.98
N GLY A 78 -2.32 5.85 -11.90
CA GLY A 78 -3.29 6.22 -12.94
C GLY A 78 -2.63 6.46 -14.31
N LEU A 79 -1.48 7.14 -14.35
CA LEU A 79 -0.71 7.30 -15.59
C LEU A 79 -0.21 5.97 -16.16
N ILE A 80 0.30 5.07 -15.30
CA ILE A 80 0.76 3.73 -15.71
C ILE A 80 -0.42 2.91 -16.24
N SER A 81 -1.56 2.94 -15.56
CA SER A 81 -2.79 2.25 -15.99
C SER A 81 -3.29 2.81 -17.32
N GLY A 82 -3.23 4.13 -17.53
CA GLY A 82 -3.54 4.75 -18.82
C GLY A 82 -2.62 4.31 -19.97
N ALA A 83 -1.36 4.00 -19.67
CA ALA A 83 -0.38 3.50 -20.63
C ALA A 83 -0.51 1.99 -20.91
N CYS A 84 -1.28 1.23 -20.10
CA CYS A 84 -1.53 -0.19 -20.34
C CYS A 84 -2.39 -0.41 -21.59
N SER A 85 -1.90 -1.28 -22.46
CA SER A 85 -2.57 -1.69 -23.71
C SER A 85 -3.65 -2.78 -23.52
N SER A 86 -3.68 -3.46 -22.37
CA SER A 86 -4.63 -4.53 -22.07
C SER A 86 -5.41 -4.31 -20.77
N ALA A 87 -6.62 -4.87 -20.69
CA ALA A 87 -7.45 -4.81 -19.48
C ALA A 87 -6.79 -5.50 -18.28
N ALA A 88 -6.11 -6.63 -18.50
CA ALA A 88 -5.39 -7.34 -17.45
C ALA A 88 -4.27 -6.47 -16.84
N CYS A 89 -3.52 -5.74 -17.66
CA CYS A 89 -2.49 -4.81 -17.19
C CYS A 89 -3.10 -3.69 -16.33
N ARG A 90 -4.23 -3.11 -16.77
CA ARG A 90 -4.92 -2.04 -16.02
C ARG A 90 -5.36 -2.50 -14.64
N VAL A 91 -6.01 -3.67 -14.58
CA VAL A 91 -6.46 -4.27 -13.32
C VAL A 91 -5.26 -4.58 -12.42
N ASP A 92 -4.18 -5.13 -12.96
CA ASP A 92 -3.01 -5.45 -12.14
C ASP A 92 -2.37 -4.19 -11.52
N VAL A 93 -2.23 -3.11 -12.30
CA VAL A 93 -1.72 -1.82 -11.81
C VAL A 93 -2.65 -1.22 -10.74
N GLU A 94 -3.97 -1.34 -10.91
CA GLU A 94 -4.95 -0.93 -9.91
C GLU A 94 -4.80 -1.74 -8.61
N GLN A 95 -4.63 -3.06 -8.69
CA GLN A 95 -4.42 -3.90 -7.52
C GLN A 95 -3.07 -3.62 -6.82
N GLN A 96 -2.03 -3.25 -7.57
CA GLN A 96 -0.76 -2.77 -6.99
C GLN A 96 -0.95 -1.45 -6.23
N MET A 97 -1.76 -0.53 -6.76
CA MET A 97 -2.13 0.70 -6.06
C MET A 97 -2.93 0.40 -4.79
N ASN A 98 -3.94 -0.46 -4.86
CA ASN A 98 -4.76 -0.86 -3.70
C ASN A 98 -3.89 -1.49 -2.61
N ALA A 99 -2.92 -2.32 -2.99
CA ALA A 99 -1.94 -2.89 -2.08
C ALA A 99 -1.11 -1.81 -1.37
N TYR A 100 -0.61 -0.80 -2.12
CA TYR A 100 0.11 0.33 -1.52
C TYR A 100 -0.77 1.11 -0.54
N VAL A 101 -2.00 1.43 -0.94
CA VAL A 101 -2.97 2.18 -0.11
C VAL A 101 -3.28 1.41 1.17
N LEU A 102 -3.49 0.09 1.07
CA LEU A 102 -3.74 -0.78 2.22
C LEU A 102 -2.60 -0.76 3.24
N GLY A 103 -1.35 -0.82 2.76
CA GLY A 103 -0.16 -0.68 3.61
C GLY A 103 -0.13 0.67 4.33
N SER A 104 -0.33 1.76 3.59
CA SER A 104 -0.37 3.11 4.15
C SER A 104 -1.50 3.31 5.16
N TYR A 105 -2.66 2.71 4.92
CA TYR A 105 -3.79 2.75 5.83
C TYR A 105 -3.50 2.02 7.13
N TYR A 106 -2.90 0.81 7.08
CA TYR A 106 -2.50 0.11 8.31
C TYR A 106 -1.59 0.97 9.18
N ALA A 107 -0.57 1.60 8.57
CA ALA A 107 0.35 2.50 9.28
C ALA A 107 -0.38 3.72 9.87
N ALA A 108 -1.27 4.35 9.10
CA ALA A 108 -2.02 5.52 9.54
C ALA A 108 -3.02 5.18 10.66
N ASN A 109 -3.76 4.08 10.54
CA ASN A 109 -4.66 3.59 11.59
C ASN A 109 -3.90 3.28 12.89
N LYS A 110 -2.66 2.78 12.77
CA LYS A 110 -1.78 2.51 13.91
C LYS A 110 -1.26 3.80 14.57
N LYS A 111 -0.84 4.80 13.79
CA LYS A 111 -0.25 6.05 14.32
C LYS A 111 -1.27 7.10 14.73
N PHE A 112 -2.40 7.16 14.03
CA PHE A 112 -3.42 8.19 14.16
C PHE A 112 -4.83 7.58 14.25
N PRO A 113 -5.08 6.68 15.22
CA PRO A 113 -6.34 5.92 15.30
C PRO A 113 -7.58 6.82 15.38
N ASP A 114 -7.50 7.96 16.09
CA ASP A 114 -8.64 8.87 16.24
C ASP A 114 -8.97 9.68 14.97
N LYS A 115 -8.07 9.68 13.98
CA LYS A 115 -8.17 10.48 12.75
C LYS A 115 -8.48 9.66 11.50
N MET A 116 -8.48 8.34 11.61
CA MET A 116 -8.75 7.42 10.49
C MET A 116 -9.96 6.56 10.85
N LYS A 117 -11.13 6.91 10.30
CA LYS A 117 -12.25 5.96 10.23
C LYS A 117 -11.97 4.97 9.10
N ALA A 118 -12.41 3.72 9.28
CA ALA A 118 -12.39 2.74 8.21
C ALA A 118 -13.35 3.17 7.09
N GLU A 119 -12.81 3.82 6.07
CA GLU A 119 -13.51 4.08 4.82
C GLU A 119 -12.61 3.55 3.69
N PHE A 120 -12.98 2.37 3.20
CA PHE A 120 -12.51 1.78 1.95
C PHE A 120 -13.73 1.37 1.13
#